data_AF-A0A7H8IM29-F1
#
_entry.id   AF-A0A7H8IM29-F1
#
_cell.length_a   1.000
_cell.length_b   1.000
_cell.length_c   1.000
_cell.angle_alpha   90.00
_cell.angle_beta   90.00
_cell.angle_gamma   90.00
#
_symmetry.space_group_name_H-M   'P 1'
#
loop_
_entity.id
_entity.type
_entity.pdbx_description
1 polymer ?
#
loop_
_entity_poly.entity_id
_entity_poly.type
_entity_poly.pdbx_seq_one_letter_code
_entity_poly.pdbx_strand_id
1 'polypeptide(L)'
;MTRRDRAGDDEALDREVDEALALANERETTAAAAEDDHAERDWASPALDLAQGRTPPDRETPSARHRKPPPGRGRQSSGGDGDAGAGVLDALVPVWRQSPDDPASEGTGARDRRSRTPAAEAPDPRAEDNPDTPTTPRTWSDARATAGAAAAATAPVTVVRPLGEALGHVLAEPLAALTDLPPFDTSAMDGWALAGPGPWRLPTPESAHPREHGEHGILAGHAEAAPLPDGHAVRIATGARIPPGTTAVLRSEYGTDTGDGWLHAAPAHPVGLGQDIRTRGQECRSGDHLLSPGTPITPAVLGLAAASGYDELATVRGPRVEVLVLGDELLAEGRPRDDRIRDALGPMVGPWLRALGAEVSETRRLADDADTVHAAVAESTADVIVTTGGTAAGPVDHVHPTLRRLGAKLLVDGVRVRPGHPMLLARLAPGRHLVGLPGNPLAAVSGLLTLAEPLLRTLGARPAVEPRRMPLAAAVHGHPVDTRLVPVAFRRGAALPLRFNGPAMLRGIAAADGLAVIPPGGAERDDEAEVLALPWPGGYGGTPAGTRASGASDDEDGIPTPEAPA
;
A
#
# COMPACT_ATOMS: atom_id res chain seq x y z
N MET A 1 -32.95 -16.65 -8.95
CA MET A 1 -31.89 -16.41 -9.95
C MET A 1 -31.18 -17.73 -10.15
N THR A 2 -31.36 -18.36 -11.31
CA THR A 2 -30.91 -19.73 -11.54
C THR A 2 -29.42 -19.75 -11.92
N ARG A 3 -28.76 -20.90 -11.74
CA ARG A 3 -27.33 -21.11 -12.10
C ARG A 3 -27.02 -20.78 -13.58
N ARG A 4 -28.05 -20.73 -14.43
CA ARG A 4 -27.99 -20.35 -15.86
C ARG A 4 -27.96 -18.83 -16.06
N ASP A 5 -28.62 -18.07 -15.21
CA ASP A 5 -28.66 -16.60 -15.29
C ASP A 5 -27.30 -16.01 -14.90
N ARG A 6 -26.64 -16.56 -13.86
CA ARG A 6 -25.26 -16.17 -13.49
C ARG A 6 -24.24 -16.45 -14.59
N ALA A 7 -24.36 -17.58 -15.30
CA ALA A 7 -23.44 -17.92 -16.38
C ALA A 7 -23.60 -16.99 -17.60
N GLY A 8 -24.83 -16.56 -17.90
CA GLY A 8 -25.10 -15.58 -18.96
C GLY A 8 -24.64 -14.16 -18.61
N ASP A 9 -24.75 -13.78 -17.33
CA ASP A 9 -24.25 -12.49 -16.82
C ASP A 9 -22.70 -12.46 -16.80
N ASP A 10 -22.05 -13.56 -16.41
CA ASP A 10 -20.58 -13.69 -16.46
C ASP A 10 -20.07 -13.66 -17.91
N GLU A 11 -20.74 -14.32 -18.87
CA GLU A 11 -20.38 -14.26 -20.29
C GLU A 11 -20.61 -12.89 -20.94
N ALA A 12 -21.60 -12.12 -20.47
CA ALA A 12 -21.85 -10.76 -20.94
C ALA A 12 -20.83 -9.78 -20.38
N LEU A 13 -20.49 -9.90 -19.10
CA LEU A 13 -19.43 -9.12 -18.46
C LEU A 13 -18.08 -9.43 -19.14
N ASP A 14 -17.74 -10.71 -19.32
CA ASP A 14 -16.53 -11.13 -20.05
C ASP A 14 -16.48 -10.53 -21.46
N ARG A 15 -17.61 -10.38 -22.15
CA ARG A 15 -17.68 -9.75 -23.48
C ARG A 15 -17.43 -8.25 -23.44
N GLU A 16 -18.00 -7.52 -22.48
CA GLU A 16 -17.73 -6.08 -22.30
C GLU A 16 -16.27 -5.83 -21.87
N VAL A 17 -15.73 -6.71 -21.02
CA VAL A 17 -14.32 -6.73 -20.63
C VAL A 17 -13.43 -7.00 -21.86
N ASP A 18 -13.81 -7.97 -22.69
CA ASP A 18 -13.09 -8.33 -23.91
C ASP A 18 -13.17 -7.21 -24.96
N GLU A 19 -14.27 -6.46 -25.05
CA GLU A 19 -14.38 -5.27 -25.90
C GLU A 19 -13.52 -4.11 -25.39
N ALA A 20 -13.47 -3.88 -24.07
CA ALA A 20 -12.58 -2.87 -23.47
C ALA A 20 -11.10 -3.24 -23.64
N LEU A 21 -10.77 -4.54 -23.50
CA LEU A 21 -9.45 -5.06 -23.80
C LEU A 21 -9.15 -5.10 -25.29
N ALA A 22 -10.13 -5.32 -26.16
CA ALA A 22 -9.98 -5.25 -27.60
C ALA A 22 -9.68 -3.81 -27.98
N LEU A 23 -10.41 -2.82 -27.47
CA LEU A 23 -10.01 -1.42 -27.58
C LEU A 23 -8.55 -1.22 -27.09
N ALA A 24 -8.21 -1.77 -25.92
CA ALA A 24 -6.85 -1.78 -25.38
C ALA A 24 -5.85 -2.73 -26.07
N ASN A 25 -6.24 -3.55 -27.06
CA ASN A 25 -5.37 -4.34 -27.96
C ASN A 25 -5.58 -4.25 -29.53
N GLU A 26 -6.52 -3.48 -30.08
CA GLU A 26 -6.93 -3.46 -31.51
C GLU A 26 -5.96 -2.74 -32.46
N ARG A 27 -5.81 -3.27 -33.68
CA ARG A 27 -5.23 -2.56 -34.83
C ARG A 27 -6.35 -2.03 -35.72
N GLU A 28 -6.24 -0.80 -36.20
CA GLU A 28 -6.67 -0.53 -37.58
C GLU A 28 -5.65 -1.23 -38.50
N THR A 29 -6.07 -2.33 -39.10
CA THR A 29 -5.30 -3.08 -40.09
C THR A 29 -5.18 -2.27 -41.38
N THR A 30 -4.02 -1.65 -41.61
CA THR A 30 -3.24 -1.62 -42.88
C THR A 30 -2.08 -0.63 -42.74
N ALA A 31 -0.86 -1.08 -42.35
CA ALA A 31 0.45 -0.45 -42.61
C ALA A 31 1.61 -1.03 -41.76
N ALA A 32 1.31 -1.71 -40.64
CA ALA A 32 2.30 -2.08 -39.61
C ALA A 32 3.19 -3.31 -39.93
N ALA A 33 3.58 -3.49 -41.19
CA ALA A 33 4.63 -4.45 -41.58
C ALA A 33 5.81 -3.79 -42.31
N ALA A 34 5.77 -2.46 -42.50
CA ALA A 34 6.82 -1.71 -43.20
C ALA A 34 7.45 -0.57 -42.38
N GLU A 35 6.95 -0.25 -41.18
CA GLU A 35 7.41 0.89 -40.38
C GLU A 35 8.30 0.54 -39.17
N ASP A 36 8.36 -0.74 -38.76
CA ASP A 36 9.17 -1.15 -37.60
C ASP A 36 10.69 -1.22 -37.88
N ASP A 37 11.13 -1.12 -39.14
CA ASP A 37 12.56 -1.11 -39.50
C ASP A 37 13.16 0.32 -39.54
N HIS A 38 12.30 1.36 -39.46
CA HIS A 38 12.73 2.77 -39.54
C HIS A 38 12.68 3.52 -38.20
N ALA A 39 12.09 2.96 -37.15
CA ALA A 39 12.01 3.58 -35.82
C ALA A 39 13.27 3.38 -34.95
N GLU A 40 14.23 2.56 -35.38
CA GLU A 40 15.42 2.20 -34.59
C GLU A 40 16.72 2.88 -35.01
N ARG A 41 16.70 3.87 -35.91
CA ARG A 41 17.88 4.66 -36.21
C ARG A 41 17.72 6.11 -35.76
N ASP A 42 18.52 6.40 -34.73
CA ASP A 42 19.13 7.71 -34.49
C ASP A 42 18.33 8.72 -33.65
N TRP A 43 18.32 8.51 -32.33
CA TRP A 43 17.96 9.55 -31.35
C TRP A 43 19.18 10.36 -30.88
N ALA A 44 20.35 10.21 -31.52
CA ALA A 44 21.59 10.87 -31.09
C ALA A 44 22.04 12.02 -32.02
N SER A 45 21.71 12.06 -33.31
CA SER A 45 22.36 13.02 -34.22
C SER A 45 21.76 14.44 -34.37
N PRO A 46 20.47 14.75 -34.18
CA PRO A 46 20.02 16.15 -34.37
C PRO A 46 20.37 17.09 -33.21
N ALA A 47 20.49 16.54 -31.99
CA ALA A 47 20.83 17.31 -30.78
C ALA A 47 22.35 17.61 -30.70
N LEU A 48 23.18 16.75 -31.27
CA LEU A 48 24.65 16.90 -31.29
C LEU A 48 25.12 17.94 -32.32
N ASP A 49 24.46 18.07 -33.48
CA ASP A 49 24.83 19.06 -34.50
C ASP A 49 24.51 20.51 -34.08
N LEU A 50 23.46 20.71 -33.28
CA LEU A 50 23.12 22.00 -32.67
C LEU A 50 24.04 22.35 -31.49
N ALA A 51 24.53 21.37 -30.75
CA ALA A 51 25.50 21.58 -29.67
C ALA A 51 26.93 21.86 -30.19
N GLN A 52 27.24 21.51 -31.44
CA GLN A 52 28.56 21.68 -32.06
C GLN A 52 28.65 22.84 -33.07
N GLY A 53 27.59 23.64 -33.23
CA GLY A 53 27.62 24.85 -34.05
C GLY A 53 27.83 24.60 -35.55
N ARG A 54 27.37 23.47 -36.09
CA ARG A 54 27.45 23.17 -37.53
C ARG A 54 26.11 23.42 -38.22
N THR A 55 26.12 24.31 -39.20
CA THR A 55 24.92 24.70 -39.98
C THR A 55 24.65 23.68 -41.10
N PRO A 56 23.40 23.20 -41.30
CA PRO A 56 23.00 22.43 -42.48
C PRO A 56 22.96 23.33 -43.73
N PRO A 57 23.16 22.79 -44.96
CA PRO A 57 23.15 23.59 -46.18
C PRO A 57 21.74 24.07 -46.57
N ASP A 58 21.69 25.32 -47.06
CA ASP A 58 20.51 26.11 -47.38
C ASP A 58 19.58 25.49 -48.44
N ARG A 59 18.26 25.63 -48.21
CA ARG A 59 17.25 25.66 -49.27
C ARG A 59 16.61 27.05 -49.31
N GLU A 60 16.62 27.63 -50.51
CA GLU A 60 16.31 29.03 -50.83
C GLU A 60 14.81 29.43 -50.78
N THR A 61 14.56 30.61 -50.16
CA THR A 61 13.64 31.73 -50.54
C THR A 61 12.10 31.62 -50.42
N PRO A 62 11.31 32.74 -50.44
CA PRO A 62 11.63 34.18 -50.29
C PRO A 62 10.72 35.03 -49.33
N SER A 63 11.33 36.03 -48.68
CA SER A 63 10.95 37.46 -48.49
C SER A 63 9.48 37.92 -48.29
N ALA A 64 9.22 38.63 -47.17
CA ALA A 64 8.35 39.83 -47.14
C ALA A 64 8.57 40.77 -45.91
N ARG A 65 9.34 41.85 -46.14
CA ARG A 65 9.15 43.29 -45.77
C ARG A 65 8.66 43.73 -44.36
N HIS A 66 9.59 44.41 -43.67
CA HIS A 66 9.54 45.73 -42.99
C HIS A 66 8.25 46.26 -42.31
N ARG A 67 8.38 46.65 -41.02
CA ARG A 67 8.33 48.07 -40.54
C ARG A 67 8.61 48.21 -39.01
N LYS A 68 9.57 49.07 -38.66
CA LYS A 68 9.68 49.91 -37.43
C LYS A 68 9.38 51.38 -37.88
N PRO A 69 9.22 52.46 -37.06
CA PRO A 69 9.61 52.73 -35.64
C PRO A 69 8.56 53.65 -34.88
N PRO A 70 8.83 54.55 -33.89
CA PRO A 70 9.52 54.52 -32.57
C PRO A 70 8.72 55.25 -31.42
N PRO A 71 9.29 56.01 -30.43
CA PRO A 71 9.21 55.69 -29.00
C PRO A 71 8.58 56.79 -28.10
N GLY A 72 8.41 56.53 -26.80
CA GLY A 72 7.93 57.51 -25.83
C GLY A 72 8.46 57.27 -24.42
N ARG A 73 8.89 58.36 -23.77
CA ARG A 73 9.65 58.46 -22.51
C ARG A 73 8.72 58.61 -21.28
N GLY A 74 9.22 58.29 -20.09
CA GLY A 74 9.18 59.25 -18.96
C GLY A 74 8.71 58.78 -17.57
N ARG A 75 9.69 58.74 -16.63
CA ARG A 75 9.71 59.23 -15.21
C ARG A 75 8.84 58.54 -14.13
N GLN A 76 9.49 58.06 -13.04
CA GLN A 76 9.60 58.61 -11.64
C GLN A 76 8.27 58.48 -10.86
N SER A 77 8.17 58.02 -9.61
CA SER A 77 8.93 58.29 -8.37
C SER A 77 8.43 57.32 -7.25
N SER A 78 9.30 56.75 -6.39
CA SER A 78 9.62 57.14 -5.00
C SER A 78 8.70 56.64 -3.86
N GLY A 79 9.34 56.02 -2.85
CA GLY A 79 8.95 55.98 -1.42
C GLY A 79 7.93 54.87 -1.05
N GLY A 80 8.13 54.02 -0.06
CA GLY A 80 9.06 54.01 1.07
C GLY A 80 8.24 53.74 2.33
N ASP A 81 8.24 52.50 2.84
CA ASP A 81 7.60 52.14 4.10
C ASP A 81 8.66 51.95 5.20
N GLY A 82 8.42 52.64 6.30
CA GLY A 82 9.18 52.60 7.53
C GLY A 82 8.50 51.75 8.59
N ASP A 83 9.36 51.21 9.43
CA ASP A 83 9.22 50.25 10.52
C ASP A 83 8.46 50.75 11.77
N ALA A 84 8.13 49.77 12.62
CA ALA A 84 8.17 49.78 14.09
C ALA A 84 6.85 49.50 14.84
N GLY A 85 6.92 48.58 15.81
CA GLY A 85 6.04 48.64 16.99
C GLY A 85 5.79 47.38 17.82
N ALA A 86 6.84 46.85 18.46
CA ALA A 86 6.93 46.19 19.78
C ALA A 86 5.69 45.63 20.54
N GLY A 87 5.88 44.47 21.20
CA GLY A 87 5.14 44.01 22.37
C GLY A 87 5.86 42.84 23.07
N VAL A 88 6.02 42.90 24.40
CA VAL A 88 6.89 42.06 25.25
C VAL A 88 6.05 41.32 26.32
N LEU A 89 6.63 40.25 26.90
CA LEU A 89 6.35 39.54 28.18
C LEU A 89 5.31 38.40 28.06
N ASP A 90 5.42 37.22 28.68
CA ASP A 90 6.23 36.71 29.80
C ASP A 90 6.17 35.15 29.84
N ALA A 91 6.90 34.54 30.80
CA ALA A 91 6.64 33.25 31.47
C ALA A 91 7.53 32.00 31.17
N LEU A 92 8.58 31.90 31.98
CA LEU A 92 8.85 30.86 33.00
C LEU A 92 9.06 29.37 32.65
N VAL A 93 10.20 28.90 33.20
CA VAL A 93 10.81 27.56 33.25
C VAL A 93 10.25 26.74 34.42
N PRO A 94 10.44 25.40 34.45
CA PRO A 94 11.30 24.87 35.52
C PRO A 94 12.33 23.81 35.07
N VAL A 95 13.45 23.88 35.80
CA VAL A 95 14.70 23.13 35.74
C VAL A 95 14.57 21.77 36.43
N TRP A 96 15.28 20.75 35.93
CA TRP A 96 15.86 19.69 36.78
C TRP A 96 17.35 19.49 36.47
N ARG A 97 18.13 19.31 37.54
CA ARG A 97 19.58 19.45 37.65
C ARG A 97 20.37 18.22 37.17
N GLN A 98 21.58 18.49 36.70
CA GLN A 98 22.71 17.56 36.56
C GLN A 98 23.38 17.25 37.91
N SER A 99 24.06 16.11 38.02
CA SER A 99 25.49 16.06 38.40
C SER A 99 26.13 14.70 38.12
N PRO A 100 27.48 14.66 37.99
CA PRO A 100 28.26 13.63 37.28
C PRO A 100 28.95 12.66 38.25
N ASP A 101 29.61 11.63 37.71
CA ASP A 101 31.00 11.28 38.06
C ASP A 101 31.48 10.06 37.25
N ASP A 102 32.70 10.21 36.72
CA ASP A 102 33.56 9.17 36.17
C ASP A 102 34.82 9.17 37.06
N PRO A 103 35.45 8.03 37.36
CA PRO A 103 36.89 8.05 37.20
C PRO A 103 37.50 6.76 36.61
N ALA A 104 38.57 7.02 35.87
CA ALA A 104 39.49 6.10 35.24
C ALA A 104 40.11 5.04 36.16
N SER A 105 40.59 3.95 35.56
CA SER A 105 41.71 3.19 36.09
C SER A 105 42.70 2.79 34.99
N GLU A 106 43.97 2.97 35.33
CA GLU A 106 45.17 2.71 34.57
C GLU A 106 45.49 1.21 34.49
N GLY A 107 46.35 0.85 33.51
CA GLY A 107 47.51 0.03 33.87
C GLY A 107 47.75 -1.27 33.10
N THR A 108 48.88 -1.27 32.39
CA THR A 108 49.78 -2.42 32.12
C THR A 108 49.28 -3.49 31.13
N GLY A 109 50.01 -3.94 30.11
CA GLY A 109 51.45 -3.91 29.83
C GLY A 109 51.93 -5.34 29.60
N ALA A 110 52.13 -5.77 28.34
CA ALA A 110 53.05 -6.87 28.02
C ALA A 110 53.32 -6.95 26.52
N ARG A 111 54.61 -7.10 26.22
CA ARG A 111 55.22 -7.18 24.89
C ARG A 111 55.03 -8.58 24.31
N ASP A 112 54.86 -8.68 23.00
CA ASP A 112 55.64 -9.67 22.25
C ASP A 112 55.99 -9.17 20.84
N ARG A 113 57.24 -9.42 20.47
CA ARG A 113 57.84 -9.07 19.18
C ARG A 113 57.88 -10.34 18.33
N ARG A 114 57.44 -10.29 17.07
CA ARG A 114 58.12 -10.95 15.94
C ARG A 114 57.57 -10.55 14.55
N SER A 115 58.46 -9.92 13.79
CA SER A 115 58.76 -10.09 12.34
C SER A 115 57.68 -9.89 11.24
N ARG A 116 57.77 -8.69 10.61
CA ARG A 116 57.85 -8.35 9.15
C ARG A 116 56.94 -9.05 8.12
N THR A 117 56.17 -8.24 7.39
CA THR A 117 55.99 -8.19 5.90
C THR A 117 55.37 -6.81 5.55
N PRO A 118 55.74 -6.10 4.46
CA PRO A 118 55.20 -4.76 4.21
C PRO A 118 53.73 -4.85 3.76
N ALA A 119 52.82 -4.31 4.58
CA ALA A 119 51.43 -4.14 4.19
C ALA A 119 51.33 -3.02 3.15
N ALA A 120 50.69 -3.33 2.02
CA ALA A 120 50.18 -2.33 1.10
C ALA A 120 49.32 -1.33 1.88
N GLU A 121 49.50 -0.04 1.58
CA GLU A 121 48.69 1.05 2.12
C GLU A 121 47.21 0.67 2.02
N ALA A 122 46.55 0.61 3.18
CA ALA A 122 45.11 0.49 3.24
C ALA A 122 44.51 1.74 2.57
N PRO A 123 43.53 1.60 1.66
CA PRO A 123 42.87 2.76 1.08
C PRO A 123 42.21 3.57 2.19
N ASP A 124 42.40 4.88 2.13
CA ASP A 124 41.79 5.84 3.05
C ASP A 124 40.26 5.65 3.06
N PRO A 125 39.63 5.34 4.20
CA PRO A 125 38.17 5.16 4.30
C PRO A 125 37.37 6.44 4.07
N ARG A 126 38.04 7.56 3.73
CA ARG A 126 37.41 8.83 3.33
C ARG A 126 37.39 9.08 1.82
N ALA A 127 37.85 8.14 0.99
CA ALA A 127 37.94 8.32 -0.45
C ALA A 127 36.71 7.82 -1.25
N GLU A 128 35.71 7.18 -0.62
CA GLU A 128 34.59 6.55 -1.35
C GLU A 128 33.33 7.41 -1.58
N ASP A 129 33.21 8.57 -0.95
CA ASP A 129 32.02 9.44 -1.12
C ASP A 129 32.40 10.71 -1.92
N ASN A 130 32.95 10.54 -3.13
CA ASN A 130 33.02 11.64 -4.10
C ASN A 130 31.71 11.70 -4.90
N PRO A 131 30.88 12.76 -4.77
CA PRO A 131 29.60 12.89 -5.49
C PRO A 131 29.72 12.99 -7.02
N ASP A 132 30.94 13.06 -7.56
CA ASP A 132 31.22 13.18 -9.00
C ASP A 132 31.66 11.87 -9.69
N THR A 133 31.60 10.72 -9.02
CA THR A 133 31.85 9.44 -9.72
C THR A 133 30.60 9.02 -10.49
N PRO A 134 30.67 8.83 -11.83
CA PRO A 134 29.51 8.35 -12.60
C PRO A 134 29.04 7.03 -12.01
N THR A 135 27.85 7.01 -11.40
CA THR A 135 27.33 5.78 -10.82
C THR A 135 26.79 4.92 -11.96
N THR A 136 27.24 3.66 -12.04
CA THR A 136 26.66 2.71 -12.99
C THR A 136 25.21 2.45 -12.63
N PRO A 137 24.26 2.55 -13.59
CA PRO A 137 22.85 2.30 -13.34
C PRO A 137 22.64 0.93 -12.69
N ARG A 138 21.87 0.91 -11.60
CA ARG A 138 21.60 -0.31 -10.82
C ARG A 138 20.71 -1.27 -11.60
N THR A 139 20.79 -2.56 -11.30
CA THR A 139 19.75 -3.49 -11.76
C THR A 139 18.39 -3.11 -11.15
N TRP A 140 17.30 -3.51 -11.79
CA TRP A 140 15.96 -3.19 -11.31
C TRP A 140 15.70 -3.77 -9.90
N SER A 141 16.09 -5.02 -9.66
CA SER A 141 15.96 -5.67 -8.34
C SER A 141 16.80 -4.97 -7.26
N ASP A 142 18.04 -4.58 -7.57
CA ASP A 142 18.91 -3.90 -6.61
C ASP A 142 18.40 -2.51 -6.27
N ALA A 143 17.86 -1.79 -7.25
CA ALA A 143 17.24 -0.48 -7.03
C ALA A 143 16.05 -0.59 -6.08
N ARG A 144 15.19 -1.60 -6.28
CA ARG A 144 14.01 -1.85 -5.44
C ARG A 144 14.39 -2.25 -4.01
N ALA A 145 15.40 -3.13 -3.87
CA ALA A 145 15.96 -3.51 -2.57
C ALA A 145 16.61 -2.31 -1.85
N THR A 146 17.38 -1.49 -2.58
CA THR A 146 18.00 -0.27 -2.04
C THR A 146 16.93 0.71 -1.55
N ALA A 147 15.85 0.90 -2.30
CA ALA A 147 14.75 1.77 -1.92
C ALA A 147 14.01 1.28 -0.66
N GLY A 148 13.77 -0.03 -0.54
CA GLY A 148 13.22 -0.63 0.68
C GLY A 148 14.15 -0.47 1.89
N ALA A 149 15.46 -0.63 1.71
CA ALA A 149 16.42 -0.47 2.80
C ALA A 149 16.69 1.01 3.19
N ALA A 150 16.36 1.97 2.32
CA ALA A 150 16.75 3.37 2.45
C ALA A 150 16.22 4.06 3.72
N ALA A 151 15.14 3.54 4.31
CA ALA A 151 14.51 4.05 5.52
C ALA A 151 14.50 3.04 6.68
N ALA A 152 15.25 1.92 6.59
CA ALA A 152 15.21 0.85 7.60
C ALA A 152 15.66 1.31 9.00
N ALA A 153 16.49 2.35 9.10
CA ALA A 153 16.94 2.93 10.36
C ALA A 153 15.99 4.03 10.90
N THR A 154 14.90 4.35 10.19
CA THR A 154 13.93 5.35 10.61
C THR A 154 12.84 4.69 11.43
N ALA A 155 12.73 5.08 12.71
CA ALA A 155 11.66 4.60 13.57
C ALA A 155 10.30 5.09 13.06
N PRO A 156 9.27 4.22 12.97
CA PRO A 156 7.92 4.64 12.68
C PRO A 156 7.40 5.64 13.70
N VAL A 157 6.60 6.61 13.25
CA VAL A 157 5.95 7.58 14.16
C VAL A 157 4.57 7.04 14.54
N THR A 158 4.34 6.83 15.84
CA THR A 158 3.05 6.41 16.39
C THR A 158 2.10 7.59 16.52
N VAL A 159 0.84 7.41 16.11
CA VAL A 159 -0.26 8.35 16.27
C VAL A 159 -1.51 7.58 16.71
N VAL A 160 -2.17 8.06 17.75
CA VAL A 160 -3.46 7.52 18.21
C VAL A 160 -4.57 8.06 17.30
N ARG A 161 -5.45 7.17 16.83
CA ARG A 161 -6.58 7.51 15.96
C ARG A 161 -7.88 6.92 16.50
N PRO A 162 -9.02 7.61 16.34
CA PRO A 162 -10.34 6.99 16.50
C PRO A 162 -10.45 5.72 15.67
N LEU A 163 -11.13 4.70 16.18
CA LEU A 163 -11.25 3.40 15.52
C LEU A 163 -11.80 3.52 14.08
N GLY A 164 -12.78 4.42 13.88
CA GLY A 164 -13.36 4.71 12.56
C GLY A 164 -12.39 5.32 11.54
N GLU A 165 -11.27 5.88 11.99
CA GLU A 165 -10.22 6.49 11.16
C GLU A 165 -8.98 5.61 11.02
N ALA A 166 -8.95 4.44 11.66
CA ALA A 166 -7.78 3.56 11.66
C ALA A 166 -7.70 2.63 10.43
N LEU A 167 -8.78 2.51 9.63
CA LEU A 167 -8.82 1.64 8.45
C LEU A 167 -7.69 1.98 7.47
N GLY A 168 -6.96 0.96 6.99
CA GLY A 168 -5.89 1.14 6.00
C GLY A 168 -4.57 1.66 6.57
N HIS A 169 -4.51 1.97 7.88
CA HIS A 169 -3.27 2.18 8.61
C HIS A 169 -2.68 0.84 9.11
N VAL A 170 -1.60 0.92 9.87
CA VAL A 170 -0.89 -0.24 10.44
C VAL A 170 -0.85 -0.08 11.96
N LEU A 171 -1.03 -1.16 12.71
CA LEU A 171 -0.88 -1.15 14.17
C LEU A 171 0.56 -0.79 14.55
N ALA A 172 0.73 0.23 15.39
CA ALA A 172 2.04 0.61 15.93
C ALA A 172 2.41 -0.19 17.19
N GLU A 173 1.41 -0.70 17.90
CA GLU A 173 1.55 -1.43 19.15
C GLU A 173 0.76 -2.75 19.07
N PRO A 174 1.04 -3.73 19.96
CA PRO A 174 0.27 -4.96 20.00
C PRO A 174 -1.20 -4.67 20.32
N LEU A 175 -2.12 -5.34 19.62
CA LEU A 175 -3.53 -5.35 19.99
C LEU A 175 -3.73 -6.44 21.06
N ALA A 176 -4.11 -6.05 22.27
CA ALA A 176 -4.41 -6.97 23.35
C ALA A 176 -5.92 -6.95 23.66
N ALA A 177 -6.49 -8.05 24.12
CA ALA A 177 -7.89 -8.07 24.53
C ALA A 177 -8.08 -7.22 25.80
N LEU A 178 -8.90 -6.15 25.75
CA LEU A 178 -9.21 -5.37 26.98
C LEU A 178 -10.30 -6.07 27.80
N THR A 179 -11.16 -6.85 27.15
CA THR A 179 -12.20 -7.69 27.75
C THR A 179 -12.10 -9.12 27.24
N ASP A 180 -12.61 -10.08 28.02
CA ASP A 180 -12.90 -11.42 27.53
C ASP A 180 -13.90 -11.38 26.36
N LEU A 181 -13.75 -12.31 25.41
CA LEU A 181 -14.67 -12.50 24.29
C LEU A 181 -15.25 -13.94 24.29
N PRO A 182 -16.57 -14.11 24.47
CA PRO A 182 -17.52 -13.12 24.97
C PRO A 182 -17.20 -12.71 26.44
N PRO A 183 -17.67 -11.54 26.90
CA PRO A 183 -17.40 -11.05 28.27
C PRO A 183 -18.15 -11.81 29.38
N PHE A 184 -19.06 -12.70 29.00
CA PHE A 184 -19.87 -13.53 29.89
C PHE A 184 -20.42 -14.71 29.11
N ASP A 185 -20.91 -15.72 29.82
CA ASP A 185 -21.57 -16.87 29.20
C ASP A 185 -22.82 -16.41 28.45
N THR A 186 -22.95 -16.80 27.18
CA THR A 186 -24.08 -16.40 26.31
C THR A 186 -24.74 -17.61 25.66
N SER A 187 -26.04 -17.48 25.39
CA SER A 187 -26.75 -18.49 24.60
C SER A 187 -26.29 -18.45 23.15
N ALA A 188 -25.95 -19.61 22.58
CA ALA A 188 -25.61 -19.74 21.17
C ALA A 188 -26.85 -19.76 20.26
N MET A 189 -28.03 -20.06 20.83
CA MET A 189 -29.27 -20.32 20.10
C MET A 189 -30.50 -19.72 20.82
N ASP A 190 -31.61 -19.57 20.09
CA ASP A 190 -32.90 -19.24 20.69
C ASP A 190 -33.52 -20.51 21.28
N GLY A 191 -34.02 -20.43 22.52
CA GLY A 191 -34.51 -21.61 23.20
C GLY A 191 -34.87 -21.40 24.66
N TRP A 192 -34.46 -22.38 25.47
CA TRP A 192 -34.71 -22.46 26.90
C TRP A 192 -33.39 -22.70 27.63
N ALA A 193 -33.01 -21.79 28.52
CA ALA A 193 -31.95 -22.04 29.49
C ALA A 193 -32.48 -23.04 30.52
N LEU A 194 -31.74 -24.11 30.78
CA LEU A 194 -32.15 -25.26 31.61
C LEU A 194 -31.24 -25.41 32.83
N ALA A 195 -31.81 -25.60 34.01
CA ALA A 195 -31.08 -25.98 35.22
C ALA A 195 -31.41 -27.43 35.60
N GLY A 196 -30.38 -28.28 35.65
CA GLY A 196 -30.52 -29.68 36.05
C GLY A 196 -31.17 -30.59 34.99
N PRO A 197 -31.47 -31.86 35.33
CA PRO A 197 -32.14 -32.80 34.44
C PRO A 197 -33.64 -32.50 34.30
N GLY A 198 -34.21 -32.82 33.14
CA GLY A 198 -35.62 -32.59 32.83
C GLY A 198 -36.58 -33.69 33.34
N PRO A 199 -37.91 -33.47 33.21
CA PRO A 199 -38.55 -32.28 32.63
C PRO A 199 -38.40 -31.04 33.52
N TRP A 200 -38.52 -29.85 32.94
CA TRP A 200 -38.26 -28.58 33.62
C TRP A 200 -39.53 -27.77 33.85
N ARG A 201 -39.63 -27.09 34.99
CA ARG A 201 -40.73 -26.16 35.28
C ARG A 201 -40.53 -24.84 34.58
N LEU A 202 -41.59 -24.33 33.96
CA LEU A 202 -41.62 -22.99 33.38
C LEU A 202 -42.01 -21.93 34.42
N PRO A 203 -41.56 -20.68 34.28
CA PRO A 203 -41.89 -19.61 35.23
C PRO A 203 -43.39 -19.30 35.16
N THR A 204 -44.05 -19.15 36.30
CA THR A 204 -45.42 -18.64 36.34
C THR A 204 -45.41 -17.10 36.39
N PRO A 205 -46.50 -16.42 36.01
CA PRO A 205 -46.61 -14.97 36.12
C PRO A 205 -46.32 -14.44 37.54
N GLU A 206 -46.56 -15.25 38.58
CA GLU A 206 -46.36 -14.89 39.98
C GLU A 206 -44.90 -15.11 40.46
N SER A 207 -44.15 -16.00 39.81
CA SER A 207 -42.77 -16.35 40.18
C SER A 207 -41.69 -15.74 39.30
N ALA A 208 -42.06 -15.20 38.13
CA ALA A 208 -41.11 -14.62 37.18
C ALA A 208 -40.60 -13.26 37.68
N HIS A 209 -39.31 -12.95 37.45
CA HIS A 209 -38.82 -11.61 37.74
C HIS A 209 -39.37 -10.59 36.71
N PRO A 210 -39.54 -9.30 37.07
CA PRO A 210 -40.05 -8.27 36.15
C PRO A 210 -39.21 -8.07 34.87
N ARG A 211 -37.98 -8.58 34.82
CA ARG A 211 -37.09 -8.56 33.63
C ARG A 211 -37.15 -9.84 32.80
N GLU A 212 -37.74 -10.88 33.36
CA GLU A 212 -38.16 -12.12 32.69
C GLU A 212 -39.63 -12.03 32.24
N HIS A 213 -40.31 -10.92 32.59
CA HIS A 213 -41.67 -10.61 32.18
C HIS A 213 -41.70 -10.11 30.74
N GLY A 214 -41.85 -11.06 29.83
CA GLY A 214 -42.30 -10.83 28.46
C GLY A 214 -42.55 -12.17 27.80
N GLU A 215 -43.40 -12.21 26.76
CA GLU A 215 -43.58 -13.41 25.91
C GLU A 215 -42.26 -13.94 25.32
N HIS A 216 -41.21 -13.11 25.37
CA HIS A 216 -39.93 -13.31 24.71
C HIS A 216 -38.80 -13.82 25.62
N GLY A 217 -38.97 -13.89 26.95
CA GLY A 217 -37.95 -14.39 27.88
C GLY A 217 -36.73 -13.48 28.06
N ILE A 218 -35.56 -14.06 28.36
CA ILE A 218 -34.30 -13.35 28.56
C ILE A 218 -33.71 -12.95 27.20
N LEU A 219 -33.55 -11.66 26.98
CA LEU A 219 -33.08 -11.08 25.73
C LEU A 219 -31.63 -10.59 25.80
N ALA A 220 -30.97 -10.51 24.64
CA ALA A 220 -29.67 -9.88 24.51
C ALA A 220 -29.70 -8.40 24.96
N GLY A 221 -28.57 -7.90 25.46
CA GLY A 221 -28.42 -6.52 25.92
C GLY A 221 -29.10 -6.17 27.25
N HIS A 222 -29.77 -7.12 27.91
CA HIS A 222 -30.37 -6.91 29.22
C HIS A 222 -29.39 -7.25 30.36
N ALA A 223 -29.63 -6.66 31.53
CA ALA A 223 -28.83 -6.89 32.74
C ALA A 223 -28.91 -8.34 33.24
N GLU A 224 -28.08 -8.67 34.23
CA GLU A 224 -27.98 -10.00 34.83
C GLU A 224 -29.36 -10.56 35.26
N ALA A 225 -29.65 -11.80 34.85
CA ALA A 225 -30.87 -12.52 35.17
C ALA A 225 -30.78 -13.15 36.56
N ALA A 226 -31.93 -13.42 37.18
CA ALA A 226 -31.95 -14.13 38.46
C ALA A 226 -31.39 -15.55 38.28
N PRO A 227 -30.76 -16.13 39.32
CA PRO A 227 -30.34 -17.53 39.27
C PRO A 227 -31.51 -18.47 38.95
N LEU A 228 -31.30 -19.39 38.00
CA LEU A 228 -32.27 -20.38 37.59
C LEU A 228 -32.26 -21.54 38.61
N PRO A 229 -33.39 -21.81 39.31
CA PRO A 229 -33.44 -22.91 40.28
C PRO A 229 -33.33 -24.28 39.60
N ASP A 230 -32.80 -25.27 40.31
CA ASP A 230 -32.71 -26.64 39.79
C ASP A 230 -34.09 -27.17 39.35
N GLY A 231 -34.12 -27.89 38.23
CA GLY A 231 -35.34 -28.40 37.60
C GLY A 231 -36.23 -27.33 36.94
N HIS A 232 -35.72 -26.11 36.70
CA HIS A 232 -36.45 -25.04 36.02
C HIS A 232 -35.85 -24.70 34.66
N ALA A 233 -36.68 -24.09 33.81
CA ALA A 233 -36.29 -23.56 32.53
C ALA A 233 -36.86 -22.16 32.31
N VAL A 234 -36.16 -21.33 31.55
CA VAL A 234 -36.62 -19.99 31.15
C VAL A 234 -36.29 -19.75 29.69
N ARG A 235 -37.20 -19.09 28.95
CA ARG A 235 -36.92 -18.71 27.55
C ARG A 235 -35.72 -17.80 27.49
N ILE A 236 -34.85 -18.03 26.50
CA ILE A 236 -33.63 -17.27 26.28
C ILE A 236 -33.39 -17.07 24.78
N ALA A 237 -33.00 -15.85 24.40
CA ALA A 237 -32.61 -15.52 23.03
C ALA A 237 -31.11 -15.69 22.81
N THR A 238 -30.72 -15.84 21.55
CA THR A 238 -29.33 -15.90 21.09
C THR A 238 -28.57 -14.64 21.52
N GLY A 239 -27.36 -14.82 22.06
CA GLY A 239 -26.53 -13.73 22.57
C GLY A 239 -26.96 -13.19 23.94
N ALA A 240 -28.07 -13.66 24.50
CA ALA A 240 -28.46 -13.29 25.85
C ALA A 240 -27.53 -13.93 26.90
N ARG A 241 -27.32 -13.22 28.00
CA ARG A 241 -26.51 -13.70 29.12
C ARG A 241 -27.17 -14.92 29.76
N ILE A 242 -26.38 -15.96 30.01
CA ILE A 242 -26.84 -17.17 30.68
C ILE A 242 -27.14 -16.88 32.16
N PRO A 243 -28.33 -17.27 32.68
CA PRO A 243 -28.64 -17.21 34.10
C PRO A 243 -27.70 -18.09 34.94
N PRO A 244 -27.27 -17.64 36.13
CA PRO A 244 -26.55 -18.50 37.07
C PRO A 244 -27.35 -19.79 37.36
N GLY A 245 -26.68 -20.94 37.42
CA GLY A 245 -27.33 -22.25 37.62
C GLY A 245 -27.79 -22.94 36.33
N THR A 246 -27.72 -22.26 35.19
CA THR A 246 -27.96 -22.90 33.88
C THR A 246 -26.89 -23.95 33.58
N THR A 247 -27.34 -25.12 33.14
CA THR A 247 -26.53 -26.27 32.77
C THR A 247 -26.45 -26.50 31.26
N ALA A 248 -27.45 -26.05 30.50
CA ALA A 248 -27.51 -26.17 29.05
C ALA A 248 -28.56 -25.23 28.45
N VAL A 249 -28.55 -25.05 27.13
CA VAL A 249 -29.64 -24.45 26.36
C VAL A 249 -30.29 -25.49 25.45
N LEU A 250 -31.61 -25.64 25.57
CA LEU A 250 -32.43 -26.44 24.65
C LEU A 250 -33.04 -25.52 23.59
N ARG A 251 -32.72 -25.77 22.32
CA ARG A 251 -33.24 -24.98 21.19
C ARG A 251 -34.77 -25.02 21.13
N SER A 252 -35.36 -23.93 20.68
CA SER A 252 -36.83 -23.76 20.65
C SER A 252 -37.52 -24.89 19.87
N GLU A 253 -36.92 -25.33 18.76
CA GLU A 253 -37.44 -26.40 17.89
C GLU A 253 -37.48 -27.78 18.57
N TYR A 254 -36.74 -27.97 19.66
CA TYR A 254 -36.62 -29.24 20.38
C TYR A 254 -37.28 -29.22 21.77
N GLY A 255 -37.86 -28.08 22.17
CA GLY A 255 -38.62 -27.94 23.41
C GLY A 255 -40.12 -27.96 23.16
N THR A 256 -40.85 -28.77 23.92
CA THR A 256 -42.32 -28.79 23.93
C THR A 256 -42.82 -28.25 25.27
N ASP A 257 -43.47 -27.09 25.24
CA ASP A 257 -44.30 -26.60 26.33
C ASP A 257 -45.66 -27.31 26.26
N THR A 258 -45.96 -28.13 27.27
CA THR A 258 -47.18 -28.94 27.33
C THR A 258 -48.41 -28.14 27.79
N GLY A 259 -48.26 -26.85 28.10
CA GLY A 259 -49.33 -25.95 28.54
C GLY A 259 -49.75 -26.16 30.00
N ASP A 260 -49.16 -27.13 30.69
CA ASP A 260 -49.34 -27.45 32.11
C ASP A 260 -48.20 -26.88 32.99
N GLY A 261 -47.36 -26.01 32.41
CA GLY A 261 -46.23 -25.37 33.09
C GLY A 261 -44.94 -26.19 33.05
N TRP A 262 -44.86 -27.22 32.21
CA TRP A 262 -43.66 -28.05 32.05
C TRP A 262 -43.09 -27.96 30.63
N LEU A 263 -41.76 -28.06 30.57
CA LEU A 263 -40.98 -28.15 29.34
C LEU A 263 -40.37 -29.54 29.21
N HIS A 264 -40.57 -30.13 28.04
CA HIS A 264 -40.02 -31.43 27.67
C HIS A 264 -39.08 -31.30 26.47
N ALA A 265 -37.91 -31.94 26.54
CA ALA A 265 -37.05 -32.11 25.38
C ALA A 265 -37.62 -33.20 24.46
N ALA A 266 -37.51 -33.00 23.14
CA ALA A 266 -37.87 -34.00 22.16
C ALA A 266 -37.04 -35.29 22.36
N PRO A 267 -37.63 -36.50 22.31
CA PRO A 267 -36.92 -37.75 22.61
C PRO A 267 -35.66 -38.02 21.78
N ALA A 268 -35.62 -37.51 20.55
CA ALA A 268 -34.47 -37.65 19.65
C ALA A 268 -33.34 -36.63 19.91
N HIS A 269 -33.53 -35.69 20.84
CA HIS A 269 -32.60 -34.58 21.12
C HIS A 269 -32.31 -34.48 22.63
N PRO A 270 -31.55 -35.44 23.20
CA PRO A 270 -31.13 -35.35 24.59
C PRO A 270 -30.25 -34.12 24.82
N VAL A 271 -30.40 -33.47 25.97
CA VAL A 271 -29.66 -32.24 26.32
C VAL A 271 -28.36 -32.62 27.02
N GLY A 272 -27.23 -32.22 26.45
CA GLY A 272 -25.91 -32.35 27.06
C GLY A 272 -25.55 -31.17 27.97
N LEU A 273 -24.71 -31.42 28.98
CA LEU A 273 -24.13 -30.34 29.80
C LEU A 273 -23.30 -29.39 28.94
N GLY A 274 -23.47 -28.07 29.15
CA GLY A 274 -22.80 -27.02 28.39
C GLY A 274 -23.31 -26.82 26.96
N GLN A 275 -24.32 -27.59 26.53
CA GLN A 275 -24.86 -27.49 25.16
C GLN A 275 -25.36 -26.08 24.86
N ASP A 276 -24.99 -25.59 23.68
CA ASP A 276 -25.40 -24.29 23.14
C ASP A 276 -25.11 -23.10 24.10
N ILE A 277 -24.13 -23.24 25.00
CA ILE A 277 -23.56 -22.15 25.81
C ILE A 277 -22.20 -21.77 25.25
N ARG A 278 -22.03 -20.49 24.89
CA ARG A 278 -20.72 -19.90 24.60
C ARG A 278 -20.13 -19.37 25.89
N THR A 279 -19.10 -20.02 26.40
CA THR A 279 -18.48 -19.66 27.67
C THR A 279 -17.75 -18.33 27.58
N ARG A 280 -17.70 -17.59 28.68
CA ARG A 280 -16.89 -16.39 28.83
C ARG A 280 -15.44 -16.66 28.42
N GLY A 281 -14.89 -15.78 27.59
CA GLY A 281 -13.52 -15.84 27.12
C GLY A 281 -13.20 -17.06 26.25
N GLN A 282 -14.21 -17.63 25.57
CA GLN A 282 -14.03 -18.74 24.65
C GLN A 282 -13.12 -18.39 23.45
N GLU A 283 -13.16 -17.15 22.97
CA GLU A 283 -12.29 -16.66 21.89
C GLU A 283 -10.97 -16.10 22.45
N CYS A 284 -11.04 -15.24 23.47
CA CYS A 284 -9.88 -14.72 24.17
C CYS A 284 -10.23 -14.22 25.58
N ARG A 285 -9.22 -14.12 26.44
CA ARG A 285 -9.31 -13.49 27.76
C ARG A 285 -8.65 -12.12 27.77
N SER A 286 -9.08 -11.26 28.67
CA SER A 286 -8.44 -9.97 28.96
C SER A 286 -6.94 -10.15 29.17
N GLY A 287 -6.16 -9.36 28.43
CA GLY A 287 -4.70 -9.39 28.42
C GLY A 287 -4.08 -10.30 27.36
N ASP A 288 -4.87 -11.16 26.70
CA ASP A 288 -4.36 -12.00 25.61
C ASP A 288 -3.87 -11.13 24.45
N HIS A 289 -2.72 -11.50 23.88
CA HIS A 289 -2.17 -10.86 22.70
C HIS A 289 -2.92 -11.34 21.44
N LEU A 290 -3.63 -10.43 20.77
CA LEU A 290 -4.44 -10.73 19.60
C LEU A 290 -3.66 -10.55 18.30
N LEU A 291 -3.04 -9.39 18.10
CA LEU A 291 -2.30 -9.05 16.88
C LEU A 291 -1.02 -8.29 17.18
N SER A 292 0.02 -8.56 16.40
CA SER A 292 1.33 -7.92 16.55
C SER A 292 1.36 -6.50 15.93
N PRO A 293 2.28 -5.64 16.39
CA PRO A 293 2.65 -4.43 15.64
C PRO A 293 3.02 -4.76 14.19
N GLY A 294 2.78 -3.84 13.27
CA GLY A 294 3.00 -4.07 11.84
C GLY A 294 1.82 -4.73 11.11
N THR A 295 0.77 -5.14 11.83
CA THR A 295 -0.44 -5.71 11.21
C THR A 295 -1.25 -4.62 10.50
N PRO A 296 -1.56 -4.77 9.19
CA PRO A 296 -2.46 -3.87 8.49
C PRO A 296 -3.87 -3.90 9.08
N ILE A 297 -4.46 -2.72 9.28
CA ILE A 297 -5.79 -2.57 9.86
C ILE A 297 -6.83 -2.75 8.75
N THR A 298 -7.37 -3.96 8.66
CA THR A 298 -8.47 -4.34 7.75
C THR A 298 -9.83 -4.20 8.45
N PRO A 299 -10.97 -4.32 7.74
CA PRO A 299 -12.28 -4.31 8.37
C PRO A 299 -12.44 -5.39 9.46
N ALA A 300 -11.82 -6.57 9.28
CA ALA A 300 -11.83 -7.64 10.28
C ALA A 300 -11.03 -7.26 11.54
N VAL A 301 -9.86 -6.61 11.36
CA VAL A 301 -9.06 -6.11 12.48
C VAL A 301 -9.81 -5.03 13.26
N LEU A 302 -10.52 -4.12 12.56
CA LEU A 302 -11.38 -3.12 13.23
C LEU A 302 -12.49 -3.76 14.05
N GLY A 303 -13.17 -4.78 13.49
CA GLY A 303 -14.21 -5.52 14.21
C GLY A 303 -13.67 -6.20 15.46
N LEU A 304 -12.50 -6.86 15.35
CA LEU A 304 -11.83 -7.49 16.47
C LEU A 304 -11.42 -6.48 17.55
N ALA A 305 -10.84 -5.34 17.16
CA ALA A 305 -10.49 -4.27 18.09
C ALA A 305 -11.72 -3.70 18.82
N ALA A 306 -12.81 -3.45 18.09
CA ALA A 306 -14.06 -2.96 18.69
C ALA A 306 -14.64 -3.98 19.68
N ALA A 307 -14.72 -5.25 19.28
CA ALA A 307 -15.19 -6.33 20.15
C ALA A 307 -14.33 -6.42 21.42
N SER A 308 -13.02 -6.28 21.26
CA SER A 308 -12.04 -6.29 22.34
C SER A 308 -12.07 -5.05 23.25
N GLY A 309 -12.88 -4.04 22.94
CA GLY A 309 -13.14 -2.87 23.78
C GLY A 309 -12.40 -1.58 23.39
N TYR A 310 -11.81 -1.48 22.20
CA TYR A 310 -11.10 -0.27 21.77
C TYR A 310 -12.03 0.75 21.10
N ASP A 311 -11.93 2.02 21.52
CA ASP A 311 -12.48 3.18 20.81
C ASP A 311 -11.45 3.88 19.91
N GLU A 312 -10.16 3.69 20.21
CA GLU A 312 -9.01 4.27 19.51
C GLU A 312 -7.89 3.24 19.36
N LEU A 313 -7.04 3.41 18.34
CA LEU A 313 -5.89 2.55 18.10
C LEU A 313 -4.60 3.37 17.95
N ALA A 314 -3.50 2.85 18.48
CA ALA A 314 -2.16 3.32 18.19
C ALA A 314 -1.75 2.83 16.78
N THR A 315 -1.62 3.77 15.85
CA THR A 315 -1.32 3.49 14.44
C THR A 315 0.00 4.10 14.00
N VAL A 316 0.60 3.53 12.96
CA VAL A 316 1.75 4.14 12.30
C VAL A 316 1.27 5.29 11.40
N ARG A 317 1.88 6.47 11.57
CA ARG A 317 1.62 7.64 10.73
C ARG A 317 2.02 7.35 9.29
N GLY A 318 1.18 7.74 8.33
CA GLY A 318 1.54 7.69 6.93
C GLY A 318 2.72 8.64 6.64
N PRO A 319 3.68 8.27 5.77
CA PRO A 319 4.74 9.18 5.37
C PRO A 319 4.13 10.43 4.71
N ARG A 320 4.56 11.62 5.13
CA ARG A 320 4.15 12.88 4.52
C ARG A 320 4.89 13.04 3.20
N VAL A 321 4.13 13.24 2.13
CA VAL A 321 4.68 13.33 0.79
C VAL A 321 4.27 14.63 0.12
N GLU A 322 5.26 15.26 -0.51
CA GLU A 322 5.05 16.43 -1.34
C GLU A 322 5.40 16.13 -2.79
N VAL A 323 4.57 16.58 -3.74
CA VAL A 323 4.77 16.33 -5.16
C VAL A 323 5.15 17.63 -5.86
N LEU A 324 6.30 17.63 -6.55
CA LEU A 324 6.81 18.74 -7.34
C LEU A 324 6.76 18.38 -8.82
N VAL A 325 5.87 19.05 -9.56
CA VAL A 325 5.73 18.87 -11.00
C VAL A 325 6.63 19.88 -11.71
N LEU A 326 7.63 19.37 -12.43
CA LEU A 326 8.61 20.17 -13.18
C LEU A 326 8.27 20.12 -14.68
N GLY A 327 8.43 21.25 -15.36
CA GLY A 327 8.25 21.36 -16.81
C GLY A 327 7.48 22.61 -17.22
N ASP A 328 8.18 23.54 -17.87
CA ASP A 328 7.58 24.78 -18.38
C ASP A 328 6.67 24.52 -19.59
N GLU A 329 6.75 23.35 -20.21
CA GLU A 329 5.88 22.92 -21.31
C GLU A 329 4.50 22.46 -20.85
N LEU A 330 4.26 22.37 -19.53
CA LEU A 330 3.06 21.74 -18.97
C LEU A 330 1.90 22.72 -18.74
N LEU A 331 0.78 22.45 -19.40
CA LEU A 331 -0.51 23.08 -19.11
C LEU A 331 -1.16 22.43 -17.90
N ALA A 332 -1.72 23.25 -17.00
CA ALA A 332 -2.53 22.78 -15.89
C ALA A 332 -3.92 22.29 -16.34
N GLU A 333 -4.48 22.95 -17.36
CA GLU A 333 -5.85 22.72 -17.80
C GLU A 333 -6.08 22.89 -19.31
N GLY A 334 -7.20 22.32 -19.77
CA GLY A 334 -7.61 22.32 -21.16
C GLY A 334 -6.86 21.32 -22.04
N ARG A 335 -6.95 21.53 -23.35
CA ARG A 335 -6.27 20.72 -24.37
C ARG A 335 -4.85 21.25 -24.62
N PRO A 336 -3.91 20.39 -25.07
CA PRO A 336 -2.63 20.82 -25.62
C PRO A 336 -2.81 21.93 -26.67
N ARG A 337 -1.95 22.94 -26.60
CA ARG A 337 -1.98 24.15 -27.43
C ARG A 337 -0.66 24.90 -27.28
N ASP A 338 -0.33 25.77 -28.23
CA ASP A 338 0.83 26.67 -28.15
C ASP A 338 2.14 25.95 -27.81
N ASP A 339 2.41 24.82 -28.49
CA ASP A 339 3.56 23.93 -28.27
C ASP A 339 3.70 23.35 -26.84
N ARG A 340 2.62 23.41 -26.05
CA ARG A 340 2.53 22.89 -24.69
C ARG A 340 1.62 21.68 -24.59
N ILE A 341 1.99 20.75 -23.72
CA ILE A 341 1.26 19.51 -23.46
C ILE A 341 0.48 19.59 -22.13
N ARG A 342 -0.52 18.72 -21.96
CA ARG A 342 -1.28 18.66 -20.70
C ARG A 342 -0.51 17.85 -19.66
N ASP A 343 -0.38 18.37 -18.46
CA ASP A 343 0.15 17.59 -17.34
C ASP A 343 -0.77 16.39 -17.03
N ALA A 344 -0.19 15.20 -17.18
CA ALA A 344 -0.82 13.93 -16.85
C ALA A 344 -0.28 13.33 -15.53
N LEU A 345 0.88 13.78 -15.04
CA LEU A 345 1.54 13.23 -13.86
C LEU A 345 1.00 13.84 -12.57
N GLY A 346 0.85 15.16 -12.52
CA GLY A 346 0.30 15.86 -11.36
C GLY A 346 -1.03 15.27 -10.85
N PRO A 347 -2.06 15.07 -11.68
CA PRO A 347 -3.31 14.45 -11.24
C PRO A 347 -3.19 12.95 -10.92
N MET A 348 -2.16 12.25 -11.41
CA MET A 348 -1.99 10.80 -11.26
C MET A 348 -1.18 10.43 -10.00
N VAL A 349 -0.08 11.14 -9.74
CA VAL A 349 0.91 10.76 -8.72
C VAL A 349 0.36 10.88 -7.30
N GLY A 350 -0.35 11.97 -6.98
CA GLY A 350 -0.91 12.19 -5.64
C GLY A 350 -1.86 11.07 -5.19
N PRO A 351 -2.91 10.72 -5.95
CA PRO A 351 -3.78 9.59 -5.63
C PRO A 351 -3.04 8.25 -5.51
N TRP A 352 -2.04 8.01 -6.35
CA TRP A 352 -1.22 6.79 -6.29
C TRP A 352 -0.47 6.69 -4.96
N LEU A 353 0.20 7.76 -4.53
CA LEU A 353 0.92 7.83 -3.28
C LEU A 353 -0.01 7.63 -2.07
N ARG A 354 -1.21 8.23 -2.10
CA ARG A 354 -2.23 8.00 -1.05
C ARG A 354 -2.65 6.54 -0.97
N ALA A 355 -2.84 5.88 -2.11
CA ALA A 355 -3.18 4.45 -2.16
C ALA A 355 -2.02 3.57 -1.63
N LEU A 356 -0.77 4.05 -1.70
CA LEU A 356 0.39 3.44 -1.06
C LEU A 356 0.51 3.74 0.45
N GLY A 357 -0.40 4.55 1.01
CA GLY A 357 -0.44 4.87 2.44
C GLY A 357 0.22 6.19 2.84
N ALA A 358 0.56 7.04 1.87
CA ALA A 358 1.14 8.35 2.13
C ALA A 358 0.09 9.42 2.46
N GLU A 359 0.47 10.38 3.29
CA GLU A 359 -0.26 11.63 3.53
C GLU A 359 0.26 12.70 2.56
N VAL A 360 -0.42 12.87 1.42
CA VAL A 360 -0.01 13.84 0.38
C VAL A 360 -0.56 15.24 0.73
N SER A 361 0.33 16.16 1.10
CA SER A 361 0.00 17.52 1.53
C SER A 361 -0.32 18.45 0.35
N GLU A 362 0.54 18.48 -0.65
CA GLU A 362 0.45 19.43 -1.77
C GLU A 362 1.04 18.84 -3.06
N THR A 363 0.49 19.26 -4.20
CA THR A 363 1.07 19.05 -5.54
C THR A 363 1.38 20.42 -6.13
N ARG A 364 2.65 20.82 -6.09
CA ARG A 364 3.13 22.12 -6.56
C ARG A 364 3.69 21.98 -7.97
N ARG A 365 3.33 22.91 -8.85
CA ARG A 365 4.00 23.07 -10.14
C ARG A 365 5.08 24.11 -9.98
N LEU A 366 6.28 23.79 -10.42
CA LEU A 366 7.42 24.69 -10.34
C LEU A 366 7.86 25.10 -11.73
N ALA A 367 8.39 26.31 -11.84
CA ALA A 367 9.14 26.72 -13.01
C ALA A 367 10.37 25.83 -13.15
N ASP A 368 10.77 25.53 -14.38
CA ASP A 368 11.93 24.70 -14.68
C ASP A 368 13.22 25.54 -14.58
N ASP A 369 13.53 25.99 -13.36
CA ASP A 369 14.77 26.70 -13.04
C ASP A 369 15.40 26.17 -11.73
N ALA A 370 16.73 26.21 -11.69
CA ALA A 370 17.52 25.57 -10.65
C ALA A 370 17.32 26.18 -9.25
N ASP A 371 17.03 27.48 -9.14
CA ASP A 371 16.88 28.14 -7.84
C ASP A 371 15.49 27.89 -7.25
N THR A 372 14.45 27.88 -8.10
CA THR A 372 13.09 27.51 -7.69
C THR A 372 13.03 26.07 -7.20
N VAL A 373 13.62 25.12 -7.95
CA VAL A 373 13.66 23.71 -7.56
C VAL A 373 14.45 23.54 -6.25
N HIS A 374 15.61 24.21 -6.13
CA HIS A 374 16.40 24.15 -4.90
C HIS A 374 15.64 24.68 -3.68
N ALA A 375 15.03 25.86 -3.78
CA ALA A 375 14.25 26.45 -2.68
C ALA A 375 13.11 25.53 -2.25
N ALA A 376 12.35 24.99 -3.22
CA ALA A 376 11.24 24.09 -2.94
C ALA A 376 11.67 22.81 -2.19
N VAL A 377 12.80 22.21 -2.58
CA VAL A 377 13.34 21.01 -1.91
C VAL A 377 13.92 21.35 -0.53
N ALA A 378 14.63 22.47 -0.41
CA ALA A 378 15.27 22.91 0.83
C ALA A 378 14.25 23.24 1.94
N GLU A 379 13.15 23.91 1.57
CA GLU A 379 12.12 24.40 2.50
C GLU A 379 11.08 23.34 2.87
N SER A 380 10.97 22.26 2.08
CA SER A 380 10.01 21.20 2.34
C SER A 380 10.25 20.54 3.70
N THR A 381 9.16 20.19 4.39
CA THR A 381 9.17 19.43 5.65
C THR A 381 8.68 17.99 5.47
N ALA A 382 8.46 17.56 4.22
CA ALA A 382 7.99 16.22 3.91
C ALA A 382 9.02 15.15 4.26
N ASP A 383 8.51 13.96 4.60
CA ASP A 383 9.32 12.75 4.77
C ASP A 383 9.84 12.29 3.40
N VAL A 384 9.02 12.42 2.35
CA VAL A 384 9.42 12.15 0.96
C VAL A 384 9.00 13.28 0.04
N ILE A 385 9.92 13.73 -0.80
CA ILE A 385 9.62 14.64 -1.92
C ILE A 385 9.62 13.81 -3.20
N VAL A 386 8.59 13.95 -4.02
CA VAL A 386 8.49 13.28 -5.32
C VAL A 386 8.53 14.33 -6.41
N THR A 387 9.55 14.29 -7.28
CA THR A 387 9.62 15.17 -8.46
C THR A 387 9.14 14.44 -9.70
N THR A 388 8.52 15.15 -10.64
CA THR A 388 8.16 14.60 -11.96
C THR A 388 8.92 15.37 -13.04
N GLY A 389 9.83 14.70 -13.76
CA GLY A 389 10.72 15.37 -14.71
C GLY A 389 12.05 15.81 -14.10
N GLY A 390 12.91 16.43 -14.92
CA GLY A 390 14.21 16.96 -14.49
C GLY A 390 15.23 15.93 -14.00
N THR A 391 15.05 14.65 -14.35
CA THR A 391 15.84 13.51 -13.84
C THR A 391 16.80 12.90 -14.86
N ALA A 392 16.68 13.24 -16.14
CA ALA A 392 17.59 12.77 -17.17
C ALA A 392 18.73 13.77 -17.37
N ALA A 393 19.96 13.28 -17.56
CA ALA A 393 21.11 14.11 -17.88
C ALA A 393 20.82 14.97 -19.12
N GLY A 394 20.74 16.29 -18.94
CA GLY A 394 20.35 17.23 -19.99
C GLY A 394 20.25 18.67 -19.48
N PRO A 395 19.94 19.63 -20.36
CA PRO A 395 19.89 21.06 -20.00
C PRO A 395 18.78 21.40 -19.00
N VAL A 396 17.77 20.55 -18.87
CA VAL A 396 16.63 20.66 -17.95
C VAL A 396 16.80 19.81 -16.68
N ASP A 397 18.01 19.31 -16.42
CA ASP A 397 18.33 18.58 -15.19
C ASP A 397 18.60 19.57 -14.04
N HIS A 398 17.54 19.88 -13.29
CA HIS A 398 17.64 20.72 -12.10
C HIS A 398 17.64 19.92 -10.79
N VAL A 399 17.35 18.62 -10.86
CA VAL A 399 17.31 17.77 -9.66
C VAL A 399 18.72 17.42 -9.19
N HIS A 400 19.63 16.98 -10.08
CA HIS A 400 20.99 16.62 -9.65
C HIS A 400 21.78 17.80 -9.08
N PRO A 401 21.79 19.00 -9.72
CA PRO A 401 22.45 20.17 -9.13
C PRO A 401 21.86 20.56 -7.77
N THR A 402 20.53 20.46 -7.61
CA THR A 402 19.85 20.72 -6.33
C THR A 402 20.32 19.74 -5.25
N LEU A 403 20.34 18.44 -5.54
CA LEU A 403 20.80 17.42 -4.60
C LEU A 403 22.27 17.65 -4.19
N ARG A 404 23.14 18.01 -5.14
CA ARG A 404 24.54 18.36 -4.85
C ARG A 404 24.65 19.58 -3.92
N ARG A 405 23.89 20.65 -4.19
CA ARG A 405 23.86 21.87 -3.36
C ARG A 405 23.42 21.58 -1.92
N LEU A 406 22.48 20.65 -1.75
CA LEU A 406 21.96 20.25 -0.43
C LEU A 406 22.85 19.22 0.28
N GLY A 407 23.92 18.73 -0.35
CA GLY A 407 24.76 17.66 0.20
C GLY A 407 24.01 16.33 0.35
N ALA A 408 22.99 16.10 -0.47
CA ALA A 408 22.20 14.88 -0.43
C ALA A 408 23.01 13.67 -0.93
N LYS A 409 22.77 12.49 -0.35
CA LYS A 409 23.41 11.25 -0.81
C LYS A 409 22.54 10.58 -1.87
N LEU A 410 23.05 10.43 -3.09
CA LEU A 410 22.43 9.61 -4.12
C LEU A 410 22.53 8.12 -3.72
N LEU A 411 21.37 7.45 -3.63
CA LEU A 411 21.26 6.03 -3.32
C LEU A 411 21.07 5.21 -4.59
N VAL A 412 20.22 5.72 -5.48
CA VAL A 412 19.98 5.20 -6.83
C VAL A 412 20.04 6.40 -7.78
N ASP A 413 20.81 6.27 -8.83
CA ASP A 413 20.94 7.25 -9.91
C ASP A 413 20.96 6.46 -11.22
N GLY A 414 19.78 6.33 -11.80
CA GLY A 414 19.55 5.47 -12.95
C GLY A 414 19.30 4.00 -12.61
N VAL A 415 18.37 3.39 -13.34
CA VAL A 415 18.01 1.97 -13.23
C VAL A 415 18.01 1.31 -14.60
N ARG A 416 18.52 0.08 -14.69
CA ARG A 416 18.50 -0.78 -15.90
C ARG A 416 17.11 -1.35 -16.16
N VAL A 417 16.17 -0.46 -16.43
CA VAL A 417 14.76 -0.75 -16.65
C VAL A 417 14.19 0.07 -17.81
N ARG A 418 13.18 -0.50 -18.48
CA ARG A 418 12.43 0.12 -19.56
C ARG A 418 10.91 -0.07 -19.35
N PRO A 419 10.11 1.02 -19.38
CA PRO A 419 10.54 2.42 -19.29
C PRO A 419 11.03 2.77 -17.87
N GLY A 420 11.62 3.95 -17.68
CA GLY A 420 11.93 4.44 -16.33
C GLY A 420 13.40 4.74 -16.04
N HIS A 421 14.32 4.49 -16.98
CA HIS A 421 15.76 4.56 -16.75
C HIS A 421 16.29 5.71 -15.88
N PRO A 422 15.97 7.00 -16.14
CA PRO A 422 16.58 8.10 -15.41
C PRO A 422 15.98 8.32 -14.01
N MET A 423 15.18 7.39 -13.47
CA MET A 423 14.67 7.51 -12.09
C MET A 423 15.82 7.55 -11.08
N LEU A 424 15.61 8.29 -9.98
CA LEU A 424 16.61 8.42 -8.91
C LEU A 424 15.98 8.39 -7.52
N LEU A 425 16.78 8.03 -6.54
CA LEU A 425 16.47 8.07 -5.11
C LEU A 425 17.64 8.71 -4.38
N ALA A 426 17.38 9.77 -3.62
CA ALA A 426 18.35 10.44 -2.79
C ALA A 426 17.89 10.50 -1.33
N ARG A 427 18.86 10.48 -0.41
CA ARG A 427 18.64 10.79 1.00
C ARG A 427 19.04 12.23 1.27
N LEU A 428 18.08 13.04 1.69
CA LEU A 428 18.27 14.44 2.05
C LEU A 428 18.75 14.57 3.50
N ALA A 429 18.16 13.79 4.40
CA ALA A 429 18.50 13.70 5.82
C ALA A 429 18.02 12.34 6.38
N PRO A 430 18.35 11.96 7.62
CA PRO A 430 17.74 10.77 8.24
C PRO A 430 16.21 10.84 8.19
N GLY A 431 15.56 9.83 7.59
CA GLY A 431 14.09 9.79 7.41
C GLY A 431 13.52 10.76 6.36
N ARG A 432 14.37 11.50 5.63
CA ARG A 432 13.95 12.41 4.55
C ARG A 432 14.58 12.02 3.22
N HIS A 433 13.75 11.79 2.22
CA HIS A 433 14.17 11.29 0.91
C HIS A 433 13.59 12.09 -0.24
N LEU A 434 14.23 12.01 -1.40
CA LEU A 434 13.70 12.51 -2.66
C LEU A 434 13.65 11.35 -3.66
N VAL A 435 12.49 11.15 -4.28
CA VAL A 435 12.31 10.23 -5.41
C VAL A 435 12.10 11.05 -6.67
N GLY A 436 13.05 10.96 -7.60
CA GLY A 436 12.93 11.61 -8.90
C GLY A 436 12.28 10.67 -9.91
N LEU A 437 11.11 11.05 -10.40
CA LEU A 437 10.40 10.33 -11.46
C LEU A 437 10.76 10.90 -12.84
N PRO A 438 10.86 10.05 -13.88
CA PRO A 438 10.96 10.52 -15.26
C PRO A 438 9.73 11.34 -15.68
N GLY A 439 9.90 12.28 -16.62
CA GLY A 439 8.78 13.10 -17.13
C GLY A 439 7.78 12.36 -18.03
N ASN A 440 8.18 11.21 -18.59
CA ASN A 440 7.30 10.38 -19.40
C ASN A 440 6.32 9.58 -18.50
N PRO A 441 4.99 9.59 -18.77
CA PRO A 441 4.01 9.02 -17.85
C PRO A 441 4.20 7.57 -17.38
N LEU A 442 4.39 6.61 -18.29
CA LEU A 442 4.60 5.20 -17.90
C LEU A 442 5.99 4.99 -17.27
N ALA A 443 6.97 5.79 -17.67
CA ALA A 443 8.28 5.81 -17.03
C ALA A 443 8.20 6.33 -15.57
N ALA A 444 7.33 7.30 -15.30
CA ALA A 444 7.05 7.78 -13.95
C ALA A 444 6.37 6.71 -13.11
N VAL A 445 5.39 5.98 -13.67
CA VAL A 445 4.77 4.82 -13.00
C VAL A 445 5.82 3.76 -12.67
N SER A 446 6.75 3.51 -13.60
CA SER A 446 7.87 2.60 -13.35
C SER A 446 8.73 3.06 -12.17
N GLY A 447 9.01 4.36 -12.05
CA GLY A 447 9.70 4.94 -10.90
C GLY A 447 8.90 4.86 -9.60
N LEU A 448 7.59 5.05 -9.65
CA LEU A 448 6.71 4.88 -8.49
C LEU A 448 6.79 3.45 -7.94
N LEU A 449 6.67 2.44 -8.81
CA LEU A 449 6.68 1.04 -8.39
C LEU A 449 8.08 0.49 -8.08
N THR A 450 9.13 1.10 -8.61
CA THR A 450 10.52 0.67 -8.39
C THR A 450 11.14 1.33 -7.18
N LEU A 451 10.87 2.62 -6.93
CA LEU A 451 11.53 3.40 -5.88
C LEU A 451 10.57 3.89 -4.80
N ALA A 452 9.47 4.55 -5.18
CA ALA A 452 8.57 5.17 -4.20
C ALA A 452 7.83 4.12 -3.36
N GLU A 453 7.31 3.07 -3.98
CA GLU A 453 6.54 2.01 -3.31
C GLU A 453 7.34 1.33 -2.20
N PRO A 454 8.50 0.70 -2.45
CA PRO A 454 9.24 0.01 -1.39
C PRO A 454 9.75 0.97 -0.30
N LEU A 455 10.08 2.22 -0.64
CA LEU A 455 10.45 3.24 0.33
C LEU A 455 9.27 3.59 1.26
N LEU A 456 8.10 3.89 0.69
CA LEU A 456 6.90 4.26 1.44
C LEU A 456 6.39 3.12 2.31
N ARG A 457 6.49 1.87 1.83
CA ARG A 457 6.18 0.70 2.66
C ARG A 457 7.00 0.69 3.94
N THR A 458 8.31 0.90 3.81
CA THR A 458 9.24 0.86 4.93
C THR A 458 8.97 2.00 5.91
N LEU A 459 8.82 3.23 5.40
CA LEU A 459 8.48 4.39 6.23
C LEU A 459 7.11 4.25 6.92
N GLY A 460 6.15 3.62 6.26
CA GLY A 460 4.81 3.35 6.80
C GLY A 460 4.69 2.05 7.59
N ALA A 461 5.81 1.37 7.89
CA ALA A 461 5.87 0.07 8.56
C ALA A 461 4.93 -1.01 7.98
N ARG A 462 4.67 -0.93 6.66
CA ARG A 462 3.83 -1.90 5.96
C ARG A 462 4.65 -3.17 5.69
N PRO A 463 4.09 -4.37 5.89
CA PRO A 463 4.80 -5.63 5.65
C PRO A 463 5.25 -5.71 4.18
N ALA A 464 6.31 -6.43 3.84
CA ALA A 464 6.66 -6.62 2.42
C ALA A 464 5.51 -7.31 1.65
N VAL A 465 5.32 -6.99 0.36
CA VAL A 465 4.41 -7.77 -0.50
C VAL A 465 5.20 -8.91 -1.08
N GLU A 466 4.69 -10.13 -0.93
CA GLU A 466 5.24 -11.27 -1.65
C GLU A 466 5.02 -11.08 -3.16
N PRO A 467 6.08 -11.17 -3.99
CA PRO A 467 5.97 -11.04 -5.43
C PRO A 467 4.95 -12.04 -5.98
N ARG A 468 3.87 -11.54 -6.57
CA ARG A 468 2.90 -12.41 -7.24
C ARG A 468 3.52 -12.89 -8.54
N ARG A 469 3.61 -14.21 -8.74
CA ARG A 469 4.04 -14.79 -10.01
C ARG A 469 2.83 -15.37 -10.76
N MET A 470 2.80 -15.15 -12.07
CA MET A 470 1.73 -15.63 -12.94
C MET A 470 2.29 -16.01 -14.31
N PRO A 471 1.69 -17.02 -14.98
CA PRO A 471 2.08 -17.36 -16.34
C PRO A 471 1.66 -16.26 -17.31
N LEU A 472 2.49 -15.98 -18.31
CA LEU A 472 2.17 -15.03 -19.38
C LEU A 472 1.20 -15.64 -20.40
N ALA A 473 0.15 -14.91 -20.77
CA ALA A 473 -0.79 -15.37 -21.80
C ALA A 473 -0.23 -15.24 -23.23
N ALA A 474 0.85 -14.48 -23.42
CA ALA A 474 1.54 -14.29 -24.69
C ALA A 474 3.02 -13.94 -24.45
N ALA A 475 3.87 -14.25 -25.42
CA ALA A 475 5.28 -13.88 -25.39
C ALA A 475 5.47 -12.36 -25.37
N VAL A 476 6.52 -11.90 -24.69
CA VAL A 476 6.90 -10.50 -24.57
C VAL A 476 8.33 -10.33 -25.03
N HIS A 477 8.52 -9.52 -26.06
CA HIS A 477 9.86 -9.17 -26.53
C HIS A 477 10.66 -8.46 -25.43
N GLY A 478 11.90 -8.88 -25.19
CA GLY A 478 12.76 -8.29 -24.18
C GLY A 478 13.58 -7.10 -24.68
N HIS A 479 14.23 -6.41 -23.75
CA HIS A 479 15.38 -5.58 -24.07
C HIS A 479 16.66 -6.43 -23.91
N PRO A 480 17.73 -6.23 -24.69
CA PRO A 480 18.94 -7.07 -24.59
C PRO A 480 19.59 -7.08 -23.21
N VAL A 481 19.49 -5.96 -22.47
CA VAL A 481 20.18 -5.77 -21.19
C VAL A 481 19.31 -5.26 -20.06
N ASP A 482 18.12 -4.74 -20.32
CA ASP A 482 17.32 -4.06 -19.28
C ASP A 482 16.09 -4.89 -18.97
N THR A 483 15.65 -4.82 -17.72
CA THR A 483 14.33 -5.33 -17.32
C THR A 483 13.25 -4.51 -18.02
N ARG A 484 12.19 -5.14 -18.51
CA ARG A 484 10.99 -4.40 -18.97
C ARG A 484 9.88 -4.48 -17.94
N LEU A 485 9.22 -3.36 -17.68
CA LEU A 485 7.96 -3.32 -16.95
C LEU A 485 6.83 -3.14 -17.95
N VAL A 486 5.98 -4.15 -18.06
CA VAL A 486 4.94 -4.23 -19.09
C VAL A 486 3.56 -4.28 -18.43
N PRO A 487 2.66 -3.31 -18.70
CA PRO A 487 1.29 -3.37 -18.21
C PRO A 487 0.60 -4.68 -18.65
N VAL A 488 -0.06 -5.35 -17.72
CA VAL A 488 -0.78 -6.61 -17.94
C VAL A 488 -2.19 -6.55 -17.40
N ALA A 489 -3.10 -7.27 -18.05
CA ALA A 489 -4.43 -7.58 -17.52
C ALA A 489 -4.52 -9.07 -17.12
N PHE A 490 -5.24 -9.39 -16.06
CA PHE A 490 -5.41 -10.76 -15.57
C PHE A 490 -6.55 -11.46 -16.29
N ARG A 491 -6.27 -12.52 -17.05
CA ARG A 491 -7.29 -13.28 -17.78
C ARG A 491 -7.09 -14.77 -17.56
N ARG A 492 -8.14 -15.44 -17.08
CA ARG A 492 -8.17 -16.91 -16.88
C ARG A 492 -6.94 -17.44 -16.11
N GLY A 493 -6.49 -16.69 -15.11
CA GLY A 493 -5.32 -17.06 -14.28
C GLY A 493 -3.95 -16.72 -14.88
N ALA A 494 -3.89 -16.09 -16.06
CA ALA A 494 -2.65 -15.66 -16.71
C ALA A 494 -2.57 -14.14 -16.83
N ALA A 495 -1.35 -13.61 -16.97
CA ALA A 495 -1.09 -12.20 -17.22
C ALA A 495 -1.00 -11.94 -18.73
N LEU A 496 -1.95 -11.19 -19.28
CA LEU A 496 -2.00 -10.79 -20.69
C LEU A 496 -1.25 -9.46 -20.87
N PRO A 497 -0.10 -9.43 -21.59
CA PRO A 497 0.61 -8.20 -21.91
C PRO A 497 -0.25 -7.24 -22.75
N LEU A 498 -0.27 -5.97 -22.36
CA LEU A 498 -1.00 -4.92 -23.07
C LEU A 498 -0.11 -4.21 -24.09
N ARG A 499 -0.70 -3.84 -25.24
CA ARG A 499 0.05 -3.25 -26.36
C ARG A 499 0.61 -1.86 -26.08
N PHE A 500 -0.14 -1.02 -25.37
CA PHE A 500 0.24 0.36 -25.11
C PHE A 500 1.20 0.48 -23.93
N ASN A 501 2.45 0.07 -24.16
CA ASN A 501 3.50 -0.03 -23.15
C ASN A 501 4.72 0.86 -23.45
N GLY A 502 4.59 1.81 -24.37
CA GLY A 502 5.61 2.82 -24.64
C GLY A 502 5.78 3.81 -23.46
N PRO A 503 6.95 4.43 -23.29
CA PRO A 503 7.29 5.23 -22.11
C PRO A 503 6.31 6.38 -21.84
N ALA A 504 5.73 6.98 -22.88
CA ALA A 504 4.77 8.09 -22.76
C ALA A 504 3.29 7.65 -22.81
N MET A 505 3.00 6.34 -22.90
CA MET A 505 1.65 5.83 -23.10
C MET A 505 0.95 5.57 -21.76
N LEU A 506 -0.27 6.10 -21.59
CA LEU A 506 -1.09 5.84 -20.40
C LEU A 506 -2.22 4.83 -20.63
N ARG A 507 -2.56 4.52 -21.88
CA ARG A 507 -3.70 3.65 -22.20
C ARG A 507 -3.54 2.23 -21.66
N GLY A 508 -2.33 1.68 -21.71
CA GLY A 508 -2.05 0.34 -21.19
C GLY A 508 -2.21 0.28 -19.68
N ILE A 509 -1.54 1.17 -18.95
CA ILE A 509 -1.62 1.20 -17.47
C ILE A 509 -3.03 1.52 -16.96
N ALA A 510 -3.81 2.34 -17.67
CA ALA A 510 -5.19 2.63 -17.30
C ALA A 510 -6.12 1.40 -17.38
N ALA A 511 -5.78 0.39 -18.19
CA ALA A 511 -6.53 -0.85 -18.34
C ALA A 511 -5.86 -2.05 -17.67
N ALA A 512 -4.75 -1.84 -16.97
CA ALA A 512 -3.94 -2.90 -16.39
C ALA A 512 -4.39 -3.27 -14.97
N ASP A 513 -4.12 -4.52 -14.61
CA ASP A 513 -4.25 -5.06 -13.25
C ASP A 513 -2.89 -5.10 -12.54
N GLY A 514 -1.79 -4.98 -13.29
CA GLY A 514 -0.42 -4.96 -12.79
C GLY A 514 0.62 -4.59 -13.85
N LEU A 515 1.89 -4.56 -13.47
CA LEU A 515 3.01 -4.58 -14.42
C LEU A 515 3.80 -5.87 -14.27
N ALA A 516 3.92 -6.64 -15.35
CA ALA A 516 4.82 -7.78 -15.39
C ALA A 516 6.28 -7.30 -15.49
N VAL A 517 7.13 -7.93 -14.68
CA VAL A 517 8.58 -7.76 -14.66
C VAL A 517 9.18 -8.79 -15.63
N ILE A 518 9.59 -8.32 -16.80
CA ILE A 518 10.14 -9.14 -17.86
C ILE A 518 11.67 -9.04 -17.83
N PRO A 519 12.39 -10.17 -17.73
CA PRO A 519 13.85 -10.14 -17.68
C PRO A 519 14.45 -9.66 -19.01
N PRO A 520 15.74 -9.28 -19.02
CA PRO A 520 16.46 -9.08 -20.27
C PRO A 520 16.33 -10.29 -21.19
N GLY A 521 16.20 -10.07 -22.51
CA GLY A 521 15.97 -11.11 -23.50
C GLY A 521 14.50 -11.47 -23.75
N GLY A 522 13.61 -11.18 -22.80
CA GLY A 522 12.16 -11.35 -22.97
C GLY A 522 11.63 -12.53 -22.17
N ALA A 523 10.37 -12.88 -22.42
CA ALA A 523 9.73 -14.05 -21.83
C ALA A 523 8.76 -14.65 -22.85
N GLU A 524 8.65 -15.97 -22.87
CA GLU A 524 7.74 -16.69 -23.75
C GLU A 524 6.36 -16.82 -23.11
N ARG A 525 5.40 -17.30 -23.90
CA ARG A 525 4.09 -17.68 -23.37
C ARG A 525 4.26 -18.78 -22.31
N ASP A 526 3.42 -18.73 -21.28
CA ASP A 526 3.37 -19.64 -20.14
C ASP A 526 4.59 -19.57 -19.20
N ASP A 527 5.59 -18.73 -19.49
CA ASP A 527 6.65 -18.40 -18.54
C ASP A 527 6.06 -17.66 -17.32
N GLU A 528 6.55 -18.02 -16.14
CA GLU A 528 6.18 -17.36 -14.88
C GLU A 528 6.89 -16.00 -14.74
N ALA A 529 6.11 -14.93 -14.83
CA ALA A 529 6.58 -13.56 -14.62
C ALA A 529 6.16 -13.05 -13.23
N GLU A 530 7.06 -12.30 -12.57
CA GLU A 530 6.68 -11.48 -11.42
C GLU A 530 5.74 -10.37 -11.90
N VAL A 531 4.67 -10.11 -11.14
CA VAL A 531 3.71 -9.04 -11.41
C VAL A 531 3.65 -8.10 -10.22
N LEU A 532 3.99 -6.85 -10.47
CA LEU A 532 3.81 -5.74 -9.54
C LEU A 532 2.33 -5.36 -9.53
N ALA A 533 1.69 -5.48 -8.36
CA ALA A 533 0.31 -5.08 -8.18
C ALA A 533 0.16 -3.55 -8.24
N LEU A 534 -0.96 -3.10 -8.81
CA LEU A 534 -1.41 -1.71 -8.68
C LEU A 534 -2.09 -1.50 -7.31
N PRO A 535 -2.10 -0.27 -6.77
CA PRO A 535 -2.62 -0.03 -5.42
C PRO A 535 -4.16 0.01 -5.36
N TRP A 536 -4.84 -0.13 -6.49
CA TRP A 536 -6.29 -0.34 -6.58
C TRP A 536 -6.59 -1.76 -7.09
N PRO A 537 -7.72 -2.35 -6.69
CA PRO A 537 -8.18 -3.59 -7.30
C PRO A 537 -8.39 -3.37 -8.80
N GLY A 538 -7.81 -4.25 -9.61
CA GLY A 538 -8.00 -4.27 -11.05
C GLY A 538 -9.48 -4.34 -11.41
N GLY A 539 -9.92 -3.48 -12.33
CA GLY A 539 -11.33 -3.33 -12.70
C GLY A 539 -11.91 -4.49 -13.51
N TYR A 540 -11.08 -5.44 -13.95
CA TYR A 540 -11.48 -6.46 -14.90
C TYR A 540 -10.88 -7.83 -14.55
N GLY A 541 -11.66 -8.66 -13.84
CA GLY A 541 -11.51 -10.12 -13.86
C GLY A 541 -10.63 -10.75 -12.78
N GLY A 542 -11.26 -11.09 -11.65
CA GLY A 542 -10.90 -12.26 -10.83
C GLY A 542 -9.62 -12.14 -10.00
N THR A 543 -9.78 -11.99 -8.69
CA THR A 543 -8.80 -12.54 -7.74
C THR A 543 -8.71 -14.05 -8.01
N PRO A 544 -7.59 -14.62 -8.47
CA PRO A 544 -7.44 -16.07 -8.46
C PRO A 544 -7.36 -16.47 -6.99
N ALA A 545 -8.16 -17.48 -6.63
CA ALA A 545 -8.17 -18.05 -5.30
C ALA A 545 -6.76 -18.34 -4.79
N GLY A 546 -6.55 -18.05 -3.51
CA GLY A 546 -5.25 -18.05 -2.85
C GLY A 546 -4.44 -19.34 -3.03
N THR A 547 -3.14 -19.14 -2.86
CA THR A 547 -2.08 -20.09 -2.57
C THR A 547 -2.62 -21.38 -1.94
N ARG A 548 -2.64 -22.48 -2.70
CA ARG A 548 -2.75 -23.81 -2.11
C ARG A 548 -1.50 -24.05 -1.28
N ALA A 549 -1.69 -24.18 0.04
CA ALA A 549 -0.68 -24.71 0.93
C ALA A 549 -0.21 -26.07 0.41
N SER A 550 1.11 -26.21 0.28
CA SER A 550 1.80 -27.44 -0.09
C SER A 550 1.55 -28.55 0.93
N GLY A 551 1.52 -29.78 0.43
CA GLY A 551 0.98 -30.95 1.12
C GLY A 551 1.72 -31.39 2.38
N ALA A 552 0.93 -32.02 3.26
CA ALA A 552 1.40 -33.03 4.20
C ALA A 552 0.76 -34.36 3.78
N SER A 553 1.65 -35.26 3.35
CA SER A 553 1.60 -36.72 3.25
C SER A 553 0.24 -37.44 3.32
N ASP A 554 0.01 -38.20 2.26
CA ASP A 554 -0.73 -39.47 2.25
C ASP A 554 -0.31 -40.38 3.42
N ASP A 555 -1.30 -40.99 4.07
CA ASP A 555 -1.24 -42.40 4.45
C ASP A 555 -2.66 -42.98 4.30
N GLU A 556 -2.75 -43.93 3.38
CA GLU A 556 -3.89 -44.80 3.13
C GLU A 556 -4.14 -45.71 4.34
N ASP A 557 -5.41 -45.99 4.64
CA ASP A 557 -5.90 -47.38 4.68
C ASP A 557 -7.40 -47.46 5.01
N GLY A 558 -8.14 -48.19 4.17
CA GLY A 558 -9.29 -48.96 4.65
C GLY A 558 -10.69 -48.62 4.12
N ILE A 559 -10.92 -48.60 2.81
CA ILE A 559 -12.25 -48.89 2.24
C ILE A 559 -12.15 -50.21 1.44
N PRO A 560 -12.85 -51.29 1.82
CA PRO A 560 -13.06 -52.42 0.92
C PRO A 560 -14.34 -52.22 0.08
N THR A 561 -14.15 -52.14 -1.23
CA THR A 561 -15.12 -52.28 -2.33
C THR A 561 -15.28 -53.77 -2.75
N PRO A 562 -16.07 -54.16 -3.79
CA PRO A 562 -17.51 -53.95 -4.04
C PRO A 562 -18.25 -55.23 -4.57
N GLU A 563 -19.54 -55.08 -4.94
CA GLU A 563 -20.39 -55.90 -5.87
C GLU A 563 -20.84 -57.32 -5.47
N ALA A 564 -22.00 -57.89 -5.86
CA ALA A 564 -23.29 -57.57 -6.54
C ALA A 564 -24.08 -58.94 -6.62
N PRO A 565 -25.13 -59.16 -7.45
CA PRO A 565 -26.47 -58.59 -7.56
C PRO A 565 -27.62 -59.62 -7.33
N ALA A 566 -28.87 -59.14 -7.17
CA ALA A 566 -30.11 -59.68 -7.77
C ALA A 566 -31.22 -58.63 -7.68
#